data_AF-A0A9D2R2C4-F1
#
_entry.id   AF-A0A9D2R2C4-F1
#
_cell.length_a   1.000
_cell.length_b   1.000
_cell.length_c   1.000
_cell.angle_alpha   90.00
_cell.angle_beta   90.00
_cell.angle_gamma   90.00
#
_symmetry.space_group_name_H-M   'P 1'
#
loop_
_entity.id
_entity.type
_entity.pdbx_description
1 polymer ?
#
loop_
_entity_poly.entity_id
_entity_poly.type
_entity_poly.pdbx_seq_one_letter_code
_entity_poly.pdbx_strand_id
1 'polypeptide(L)'
;MTKKKIIISAVILILLVTAGCIVWRCRSYFIGTSSAPVEAKENEDFGIADFRSSVDRDGDGIDDQTDILQGARAYIDTKPVYKSKYYPTGYPDDQYGVCTDLLANALRSAGYDLMELVNEDISIRPEEYDIEQPDINIDFRRVDNLKVYFAHTAVPLTTDIYDISQWQGGDIVIFENHIGIVSDKRNDDGIAYVIHHNGPLQKSYEEDILESRDDITGHYRISE
;
A
#
# COMPACT_ATOMS: atom_id res chain seq x y z
N MET A 1 -27.18 -21.06 45.20
CA MET A 1 -25.91 -20.28 45.11
C MET A 1 -26.09 -18.98 45.89
N THR A 2 -25.10 -18.55 46.69
CA THR A 2 -25.20 -17.27 47.41
C THR A 2 -25.09 -16.09 46.44
N LYS A 3 -25.76 -14.96 46.70
CA LYS A 3 -25.67 -13.73 45.86
C LYS A 3 -24.21 -13.36 45.53
N LYS A 4 -23.30 -13.53 46.49
CA LYS A 4 -21.86 -13.33 46.34
C LYS A 4 -21.23 -14.25 45.27
N LYS A 5 -21.61 -15.53 45.21
CA LYS A 5 -21.15 -16.47 44.18
C LYS A 5 -21.66 -16.09 42.79
N ILE A 6 -22.91 -15.63 42.68
CA ILE A 6 -23.49 -15.16 41.40
C ILE A 6 -22.72 -13.94 40.87
N ILE A 7 -22.46 -12.94 41.72
CA ILE A 7 -21.71 -11.74 41.35
C ILE A 7 -20.28 -12.08 40.91
N ILE A 8 -19.58 -12.94 41.66
CA ILE A 8 -18.22 -13.38 41.30
C ILE A 8 -18.22 -14.10 39.95
N SER A 9 -19.16 -15.01 39.71
CA SER A 9 -19.26 -15.71 38.42
C SER A 9 -19.56 -14.75 37.26
N ALA A 10 -20.43 -13.75 37.46
CA ALA A 10 -20.73 -12.74 36.45
C ALA A 10 -19.50 -11.87 36.12
N VAL A 11 -18.74 -11.44 37.13
CA VAL A 11 -17.50 -10.67 36.94
C VAL A 11 -16.46 -11.48 36.19
N ILE A 12 -16.26 -12.76 36.55
CA ILE A 12 -15.34 -13.65 35.83
C ILE A 12 -15.76 -13.81 34.37
N LEU A 13 -17.05 -13.99 34.10
CA LEU A 13 -17.56 -14.11 32.73
C LEU A 13 -17.29 -12.83 31.92
N ILE A 14 -17.52 -11.66 32.50
CA ILE A 14 -17.23 -10.37 31.84
C ILE A 14 -15.72 -10.24 31.56
N LEU A 15 -14.86 -10.61 32.51
CA LEU A 15 -13.40 -10.58 32.31
C LEU A 15 -12.96 -11.55 31.20
N LEU A 16 -13.57 -12.73 31.10
CA LEU A 16 -13.27 -13.68 30.04
C LEU A 16 -13.75 -13.19 28.66
N VAL A 17 -14.95 -12.61 28.57
CA VAL A 17 -15.47 -12.04 27.32
C VAL A 17 -14.59 -10.86 26.86
N THR A 18 -14.25 -9.95 27.78
CA THR A 18 -13.37 -8.82 27.46
C THR A 18 -11.98 -9.26 27.03
N ALA A 19 -11.36 -10.22 27.72
CA ALA A 19 -10.10 -10.83 27.31
C ALA A 19 -10.21 -11.48 25.92
N GLY A 20 -11.30 -12.20 25.66
CA GLY A 20 -11.59 -12.80 24.34
C GLY A 20 -11.72 -11.76 23.23
N CYS A 21 -12.41 -10.64 23.48
CA CYS A 21 -12.52 -9.53 22.53
C CYS A 21 -11.15 -8.87 22.26
N ILE A 22 -10.32 -8.71 23.29
CA ILE A 22 -8.95 -8.17 23.15
C ILE A 22 -8.10 -9.11 22.29
N VAL A 23 -8.09 -10.41 22.58
CA VAL A 23 -7.33 -11.40 21.80
C VAL A 23 -7.82 -11.43 20.35
N TRP A 24 -9.13 -11.40 20.12
CA TRP A 24 -9.68 -11.36 18.77
C TRP A 24 -9.30 -10.08 18.01
N ARG A 25 -9.32 -8.91 18.68
CA ARG A 25 -8.94 -7.64 18.07
C ARG A 25 -7.44 -7.56 17.79
N CYS A 26 -6.60 -8.14 18.64
CA CYS A 26 -5.15 -8.19 18.46
C CYS A 26 -4.68 -9.43 17.67
N ARG A 27 -5.58 -10.25 17.11
CA ARG A 27 -5.19 -11.51 16.45
C ARG A 27 -4.20 -11.29 15.31
N SER A 28 -4.35 -10.21 14.54
CA SER A 28 -3.46 -9.88 13.42
C SER A 28 -2.05 -9.54 13.87
N TYR A 29 -1.88 -9.03 15.08
CA TYR A 29 -0.56 -8.80 15.66
C TYR A 29 0.21 -10.12 15.88
N PHE A 30 -0.50 -11.22 16.18
CA PHE A 30 0.10 -12.52 16.44
C PHE A 30 0.16 -13.43 15.20
N ILE A 31 -0.86 -13.36 14.34
CA ILE A 31 -0.99 -14.19 13.13
C ILE A 31 -0.24 -13.57 11.95
N GLY A 32 -0.01 -12.25 11.99
CA GLY A 32 0.51 -11.47 10.87
C GLY A 32 -0.59 -10.98 9.93
N THR A 33 -0.20 -10.14 8.98
CA THR A 33 -1.05 -9.62 7.92
C THR A 33 -1.15 -10.64 6.79
N SER A 34 -2.37 -10.87 6.28
CA SER A 34 -2.62 -11.82 5.20
C SER A 34 -2.15 -11.28 3.85
N SER A 35 -1.42 -12.08 3.09
CA SER A 35 -1.11 -11.85 1.67
C SER A 35 -2.04 -12.63 0.72
N ALA A 36 -3.02 -13.37 1.27
CA ALA A 36 -3.95 -14.12 0.44
C ALA A 36 -4.73 -13.17 -0.49
N PRO A 37 -4.87 -13.50 -1.79
CA PRO A 37 -5.67 -12.71 -2.71
C PRO A 37 -7.10 -12.53 -2.21
N VAL A 38 -7.67 -11.36 -2.45
CA VAL A 38 -9.09 -11.14 -2.15
C VAL A 38 -9.95 -11.85 -3.20
N GLU A 39 -10.95 -12.61 -2.75
CA GLU A 39 -12.05 -13.08 -3.60
C GLU A 39 -13.01 -11.91 -3.84
N ALA A 40 -12.86 -11.23 -4.97
CA ALA A 40 -13.55 -10.00 -5.34
C ALA A 40 -13.78 -9.95 -6.87
N LYS A 41 -14.54 -8.94 -7.32
CA LYS A 41 -14.82 -8.70 -8.75
C LYS A 41 -13.58 -8.17 -9.46
N GLU A 42 -13.60 -8.20 -10.79
CA GLU A 42 -12.54 -7.69 -11.65
C GLU A 42 -13.09 -6.69 -12.67
N ASN A 43 -12.21 -6.13 -13.52
CA ASN A 43 -12.59 -5.21 -14.59
C ASN A 43 -13.71 -5.74 -15.50
N GLU A 44 -13.65 -7.04 -15.85
CA GLU A 44 -14.61 -7.68 -16.74
C GLU A 44 -16.06 -7.62 -16.19
N ASP A 45 -16.25 -7.74 -14.87
CA ASP A 45 -17.56 -7.69 -14.22
C ASP A 45 -18.26 -6.32 -14.39
N PHE A 46 -17.50 -5.27 -14.69
CA PHE A 46 -17.98 -3.90 -14.89
C PHE A 46 -17.86 -3.43 -16.34
N GLY A 47 -17.44 -4.30 -17.27
CA GLY A 47 -17.22 -3.94 -18.67
C GLY A 47 -16.07 -2.96 -18.89
N ILE A 48 -15.10 -2.94 -17.97
CA ILE A 48 -13.88 -2.14 -18.06
C ILE A 48 -12.82 -2.97 -18.79
N ALA A 49 -12.11 -2.37 -19.73
CA ALA A 49 -10.97 -3.03 -20.38
C ALA A 49 -9.73 -2.90 -19.50
N ASP A 50 -8.94 -3.98 -19.41
CA ASP A 50 -7.65 -3.94 -18.74
C ASP A 50 -6.71 -2.97 -19.44
N PHE A 51 -6.11 -2.08 -18.66
CA PHE A 51 -5.04 -1.23 -19.15
C PHE A 51 -3.75 -2.04 -19.30
N ARG A 52 -3.01 -1.79 -20.38
CA ARG A 52 -1.65 -2.28 -20.61
C ARG A 52 -0.80 -1.10 -21.03
N SER A 53 0.33 -0.91 -20.35
CA SER A 53 1.27 0.14 -20.71
C SER A 53 1.86 -0.12 -22.09
N SER A 54 2.15 0.95 -22.83
CA SER A 54 2.95 0.85 -24.06
C SER A 54 4.46 0.73 -23.80
N VAL A 55 4.86 0.84 -22.53
CA VAL A 55 6.24 0.80 -22.07
C VAL A 55 6.53 -0.51 -21.35
N ASP A 56 7.71 -1.04 -21.65
CA ASP A 56 8.37 -2.17 -20.97
C ASP A 56 9.79 -1.67 -20.70
N ARG A 57 10.01 -1.13 -19.49
CA ARG A 57 11.24 -0.41 -19.15
C ARG A 57 12.42 -1.35 -18.92
N ASP A 58 12.19 -2.51 -18.33
CA ASP A 58 13.26 -3.47 -18.04
C ASP A 58 13.51 -4.47 -19.20
N GLY A 59 12.61 -4.51 -20.18
CA GLY A 59 12.76 -5.23 -21.44
C GLY A 59 12.52 -6.72 -21.30
N ASP A 60 11.74 -7.16 -20.31
CA ASP A 60 11.49 -8.57 -20.03
C ASP A 60 10.31 -9.16 -20.85
N GLY A 61 9.57 -8.30 -21.56
CA GLY A 61 8.41 -8.64 -22.38
C GLY A 61 7.06 -8.54 -21.68
N ILE A 62 7.03 -8.09 -20.43
CA ILE A 62 5.85 -7.69 -19.67
C ILE A 62 5.78 -6.15 -19.68
N ASP A 63 4.57 -5.58 -19.71
CA ASP A 63 4.42 -4.13 -19.68
C ASP A 63 4.54 -3.58 -18.26
N ASP A 64 5.04 -2.35 -18.12
CA ASP A 64 5.33 -1.70 -16.82
C ASP A 64 4.17 -1.81 -15.83
N GLN A 65 2.92 -1.62 -16.30
CA GLN A 65 1.74 -1.64 -15.42
C GLN A 65 1.57 -3.03 -14.79
N THR A 66 1.69 -4.07 -15.62
CA THR A 66 1.59 -5.45 -15.21
C THR A 66 2.72 -5.79 -14.22
N ASP A 67 3.95 -5.36 -14.48
CA ASP A 67 5.09 -5.61 -13.59
C ASP A 67 4.96 -4.93 -12.24
N ILE A 68 4.45 -3.70 -12.20
CA ILE A 68 4.22 -2.98 -10.93
C ILE A 68 3.21 -3.74 -10.07
N LEU A 69 2.08 -4.15 -10.65
CA LEU A 69 1.06 -4.91 -9.93
C LEU A 69 1.59 -6.26 -9.44
N GLN A 70 2.31 -6.99 -10.29
CA GLN A 70 2.91 -8.27 -9.92
C GLN A 70 4.01 -8.11 -8.87
N GLY A 71 4.84 -7.07 -8.97
CA GLY A 71 5.88 -6.73 -8.00
C GLY A 71 5.30 -6.40 -6.63
N ALA A 72 4.19 -5.65 -6.58
CA ALA A 72 3.46 -5.40 -5.33
C ALA A 72 2.98 -6.70 -4.67
N ARG A 73 2.39 -7.62 -5.46
CA ARG A 73 1.95 -8.94 -4.98
C ARG A 73 3.12 -9.80 -4.51
N ALA A 74 4.20 -9.85 -5.27
CA ALA A 74 5.41 -10.59 -4.91
C ALA A 74 6.02 -10.07 -3.59
N TYR A 75 6.04 -8.75 -3.39
CA TYR A 75 6.51 -8.16 -2.14
C TYR A 75 5.65 -8.57 -0.94
N ILE A 76 4.31 -8.45 -1.03
CA ILE A 76 3.44 -8.81 0.11
C ILE A 76 3.45 -10.31 0.41
N ASP A 77 3.74 -11.16 -0.57
CA ASP A 77 3.88 -12.61 -0.39
C ASP A 77 5.11 -13.00 0.45
N THR A 78 6.10 -12.11 0.57
CA THR A 78 7.18 -12.26 1.56
C THR A 78 6.71 -12.03 3.01
N LYS A 79 5.49 -11.51 3.19
CA LYS A 79 4.83 -11.20 4.46
C LYS A 79 5.64 -10.25 5.35
N PRO A 80 5.96 -9.03 4.85
CA PRO A 80 6.79 -8.07 5.58
C PRO A 80 6.11 -7.58 6.87
N VAL A 81 6.82 -7.63 7.99
CA VAL A 81 6.30 -7.13 9.27
C VAL A 81 6.42 -5.62 9.32
N TYR A 82 5.35 -4.92 9.67
CA TYR A 82 5.40 -3.46 9.76
C TYR A 82 6.41 -2.99 10.80
N LYS A 83 7.38 -2.18 10.39
CA LYS A 83 8.29 -1.48 11.28
C LYS A 83 8.97 -0.32 10.55
N SER A 84 8.77 0.89 11.06
CA SER A 84 9.57 2.04 10.63
C SER A 84 10.99 1.91 11.18
N LYS A 85 11.96 1.77 10.28
CA LYS A 85 13.39 1.59 10.57
C LYS A 85 14.22 2.25 9.46
N TYR A 86 15.33 2.88 9.84
CA TYR A 86 16.33 3.39 8.90
C TYR A 86 17.26 2.25 8.43
N TYR A 87 17.57 2.22 7.13
CA TYR A 87 18.48 1.24 6.53
C TYR A 87 19.63 1.99 5.86
N PRO A 88 20.89 1.77 6.25
CA PRO A 88 22.04 2.42 5.62
C PRO A 88 22.23 2.10 4.13
N THR A 89 21.59 1.05 3.63
CA THR A 89 21.57 0.62 2.23
C THR A 89 20.35 1.13 1.46
N GLY A 90 19.51 1.96 2.09
CA GLY A 90 18.24 2.44 1.55
C GLY A 90 17.11 1.43 1.71
N TYR A 91 17.27 0.26 1.11
CA TYR A 91 16.24 -0.78 1.09
C TYR A 91 16.31 -1.71 2.31
N PRO A 92 15.14 -2.15 2.84
CA PRO A 92 15.10 -3.20 3.83
C PRO A 92 15.77 -4.49 3.35
N ASP A 93 16.66 -5.02 4.17
CA ASP A 93 17.37 -6.30 3.99
C ASP A 93 16.93 -7.35 5.00
N ASP A 94 15.87 -7.05 5.74
CA ASP A 94 15.26 -7.90 6.75
C ASP A 94 13.76 -8.08 6.48
N GLN A 95 13.07 -8.78 7.38
CA GLN A 95 11.64 -9.05 7.24
C GLN A 95 10.73 -7.84 7.49
N TYR A 96 11.26 -6.62 7.64
CA TYR A 96 10.48 -5.44 8.00
C TYR A 96 10.26 -4.50 6.81
N GLY A 97 9.20 -3.70 6.89
CA GLY A 97 8.95 -2.65 5.90
C GLY A 97 7.82 -1.71 6.31
N VAL A 98 7.59 -0.71 5.45
CA VAL A 98 6.46 0.22 5.50
C VAL A 98 5.82 0.38 4.11
N CYS A 99 4.80 1.22 3.99
CA CYS A 99 4.06 1.46 2.75
C CYS A 99 4.93 1.84 1.55
N THR A 100 5.94 2.69 1.74
CA THR A 100 6.85 3.09 0.67
C THR A 100 7.80 1.97 0.23
N ASP A 101 8.11 1.02 1.11
CA ASP A 101 8.93 -0.15 0.74
C ASP A 101 8.16 -1.08 -0.20
N LEU A 102 6.85 -1.21 -0.01
CA LEU A 102 5.97 -1.92 -0.95
C LEU A 102 6.00 -1.26 -2.34
N LEU A 103 5.78 0.04 -2.37
CA LEU A 103 5.82 0.81 -3.62
C LEU A 103 7.20 0.70 -4.30
N ALA A 104 8.29 0.86 -3.55
CA ALA A 104 9.63 0.83 -4.12
C ALA A 104 9.99 -0.56 -4.69
N ASN A 105 9.50 -1.65 -4.08
CA ASN A 105 9.67 -2.98 -4.66
C ASN A 105 8.78 -3.20 -5.88
N ALA A 106 7.53 -2.72 -5.86
CA ALA A 106 6.62 -2.78 -7.01
C ALA A 106 7.22 -2.05 -8.23
N LEU A 107 7.72 -0.84 -8.05
CA LEU A 107 8.36 -0.06 -9.11
C LEU A 107 9.67 -0.69 -9.60
N ARG A 108 10.46 -1.27 -8.69
CA ARG A 108 11.71 -1.96 -9.06
C ARG A 108 11.44 -3.17 -9.94
N SER A 109 10.32 -3.88 -9.75
CA SER A 109 9.91 -4.99 -10.62
C SER A 109 9.66 -4.57 -12.06
N ALA A 110 9.40 -3.28 -12.32
CA ALA A 110 9.28 -2.71 -13.66
C ALA A 110 10.52 -1.89 -14.08
N GLY A 111 11.68 -2.11 -13.45
CA GLY A 111 12.92 -1.41 -13.79
C GLY A 111 13.04 0.05 -13.31
N TYR A 112 12.19 0.49 -12.39
CA TYR A 112 12.26 1.83 -11.78
C TYR A 112 12.93 1.76 -10.40
N ASP A 113 14.21 2.14 -10.30
CA ASP A 113 14.87 2.29 -9.00
C ASP A 113 14.45 3.61 -8.33
N LEU A 114 13.42 3.54 -7.49
CA LEU A 114 12.82 4.71 -6.84
C LEU A 114 13.83 5.49 -5.97
N MET A 115 14.83 4.84 -5.40
CA MET A 115 15.85 5.50 -4.59
C MET A 115 16.71 6.45 -5.44
N GLU A 116 17.22 5.95 -6.56
CA GLU A 116 18.02 6.75 -7.50
C GLU A 116 17.18 7.84 -8.16
N LEU A 117 15.95 7.51 -8.58
CA LEU A 117 15.07 8.44 -9.29
C LEU A 117 14.62 9.62 -8.41
N VAL A 118 14.25 9.36 -7.15
CA VAL A 118 13.89 10.43 -6.21
C VAL A 118 15.11 11.28 -5.87
N ASN A 119 16.28 10.66 -5.70
CA ASN A 119 17.52 11.40 -5.43
C ASN A 119 17.92 12.30 -6.62
N GLU A 120 17.75 11.83 -7.85
CA GLU A 120 17.96 12.65 -9.05
C GLU A 120 16.99 13.85 -9.08
N ASP A 121 15.70 13.65 -8.83
CA ASP A 121 14.71 14.73 -8.84
C ASP A 121 14.99 15.77 -7.75
N ILE A 122 15.31 15.33 -6.53
CA ILE A 122 15.75 16.20 -5.42
C ILE A 122 17.00 17.00 -5.81
N SER A 123 17.95 16.39 -6.51
CA SER A 123 19.18 17.09 -6.91
C SER A 123 18.93 18.21 -7.94
N ILE A 124 17.87 18.09 -8.74
CA ILE A 124 17.48 19.05 -9.78
C ILE A 124 16.61 20.17 -9.18
N ARG A 125 15.71 19.85 -8.25
CA ARG A 125 14.72 20.78 -7.67
C ARG A 125 14.71 20.77 -6.13
N PRO A 126 15.85 20.96 -5.44
CA PRO A 126 15.93 20.79 -3.99
C PRO A 126 14.99 21.71 -3.20
N GLU A 127 14.64 22.88 -3.76
CA GLU A 127 13.75 23.86 -3.15
C GLU A 127 12.27 23.44 -3.08
N GLU A 128 11.85 22.42 -3.84
CA GLU A 128 10.48 21.90 -3.84
C GLU A 128 10.27 20.82 -2.76
N TYR A 129 11.35 20.36 -2.13
CA TYR A 129 11.34 19.35 -1.10
C TYR A 129 11.58 19.97 0.28
N ASP A 130 10.77 19.60 1.28
CA ASP A 130 10.96 20.02 2.67
C ASP A 130 12.02 19.14 3.36
N ILE A 131 13.27 19.26 2.89
CA ILE A 131 14.43 18.46 3.33
C ILE A 131 15.57 19.39 3.73
N GLU A 132 15.99 19.33 5.01
CA GLU A 132 17.16 20.10 5.47
C GLU A 132 18.47 19.59 4.87
N GLN A 133 18.65 18.26 4.84
CA GLN A 133 19.82 17.60 4.30
C GLN A 133 19.39 16.34 3.54
N PRO A 134 19.58 16.28 2.21
CA PRO A 134 19.28 15.09 1.43
C PRO A 134 20.03 13.86 1.92
N ASP A 135 19.30 12.75 2.00
CA ASP A 135 19.79 11.42 2.32
C ASP A 135 19.08 10.39 1.42
N ILE A 136 19.81 9.97 0.38
CA ILE A 136 19.37 8.99 -0.62
C ILE A 136 18.81 7.71 0.03
N ASN A 137 19.27 7.31 1.22
CA ASN A 137 18.83 6.07 1.85
C ASN A 137 17.45 6.17 2.55
N ILE A 138 16.87 7.37 2.66
CA ILE A 138 15.58 7.54 3.35
C ILE A 138 14.61 8.43 2.59
N ASP A 139 15.07 9.32 1.71
CA ASP A 139 14.20 10.32 1.10
C ASP A 139 13.14 9.71 0.17
N PHE A 140 13.44 8.63 -0.54
CA PHE A 140 12.46 7.87 -1.33
C PHE A 140 11.43 7.11 -0.47
N ARG A 141 11.66 7.03 0.85
CA ARG A 141 10.77 6.36 1.82
C ARG A 141 9.92 7.35 2.61
N ARG A 142 9.86 8.62 2.17
CA ARG A 142 9.02 9.67 2.74
C ARG A 142 7.87 9.96 1.80
N VAL A 143 6.64 9.78 2.28
CA VAL A 143 5.42 10.02 1.48
C VAL A 143 5.37 11.44 0.94
N ASP A 144 5.77 12.45 1.72
CA ASP A 144 5.77 13.84 1.26
C ASP A 144 6.74 14.08 0.10
N ASN A 145 7.92 13.47 0.11
CA ASN A 145 8.85 13.54 -1.02
C ASN A 145 8.28 12.82 -2.25
N LEU A 146 7.60 11.69 -2.05
CA LEU A 146 6.99 10.94 -3.14
C LEU A 146 5.83 11.69 -3.81
N LYS A 147 5.06 12.49 -3.06
CA LYS A 147 4.04 13.40 -3.64
C LYS A 147 4.67 14.36 -4.65
N VAL A 148 5.79 14.98 -4.29
CA VAL A 148 6.52 15.90 -5.17
C VAL A 148 7.07 15.16 -6.39
N TYR A 149 7.78 14.05 -6.16
CA TYR A 149 8.37 13.25 -7.24
C TYR A 149 7.32 12.80 -8.28
N PHE A 150 6.22 12.18 -7.84
CA PHE A 150 5.20 11.69 -8.80
C PHE A 150 4.45 12.82 -9.51
N ALA A 151 4.30 13.99 -8.89
CA ALA A 151 3.75 15.16 -9.57
C ALA A 151 4.64 15.63 -10.74
N HIS A 152 5.94 15.35 -10.70
CA HIS A 152 6.89 15.68 -11.78
C HIS A 152 7.03 14.60 -12.84
N THR A 153 6.96 13.33 -12.45
CA THR A 153 7.44 12.23 -13.29
C THR A 153 6.36 11.25 -13.74
N ALA A 154 5.15 11.31 -13.20
CA ALA A 154 4.07 10.38 -13.50
C ALA A 154 2.86 11.08 -14.13
N VAL A 155 1.98 10.30 -14.74
CA VAL A 155 0.74 10.78 -15.34
C VAL A 155 -0.31 10.92 -14.22
N PRO A 156 -0.80 12.14 -13.92
CA PRO A 156 -1.84 12.32 -12.92
C PRO A 156 -3.19 11.83 -13.44
N LEU A 157 -3.92 11.12 -12.59
CA LEU A 157 -5.26 10.59 -12.84
C LEU A 157 -6.28 11.25 -11.92
N THR A 158 -7.57 10.99 -12.18
CA THR A 158 -8.65 11.46 -11.30
C THR A 158 -8.54 10.85 -9.92
N THR A 159 -8.81 11.64 -8.88
CA THR A 159 -8.96 11.16 -7.50
C THR A 159 -10.42 10.84 -7.16
N ASP A 160 -11.35 11.00 -8.11
CA ASP A 160 -12.73 10.54 -7.96
C ASP A 160 -12.77 9.00 -8.03
N ILE A 161 -12.97 8.38 -6.88
CA ILE A 161 -13.00 6.91 -6.74
C ILE A 161 -14.19 6.28 -7.49
N TYR A 162 -15.23 7.06 -7.81
CA TYR A 162 -16.41 6.59 -8.53
C TYR A 162 -16.23 6.61 -10.06
N ASP A 163 -15.17 7.22 -10.59
CA ASP A 163 -14.75 7.03 -11.98
C ASP A 163 -13.97 5.73 -12.12
N ILE A 164 -14.65 4.62 -11.84
CA ILE A 164 -14.06 3.28 -11.67
C ILE A 164 -13.19 2.83 -12.85
N SER A 165 -13.46 3.35 -14.05
CA SER A 165 -12.71 3.05 -15.28
C SER A 165 -11.27 3.58 -15.24
N GLN A 166 -11.02 4.66 -14.50
CA GLN A 166 -9.72 5.33 -14.43
C GLN A 166 -8.78 4.68 -13.41
N TRP A 167 -9.31 3.86 -12.49
CA TRP A 167 -8.56 3.17 -11.45
C TRP A 167 -8.18 1.78 -11.92
N GLN A 168 -6.93 1.58 -12.33
CA GLN A 168 -6.44 0.32 -12.88
C GLN A 168 -5.40 -0.31 -11.95
N GLY A 169 -5.36 -1.64 -11.95
CA GLY A 169 -4.36 -2.37 -11.16
C GLY A 169 -2.95 -1.98 -11.57
N GLY A 170 -2.09 -1.65 -10.61
CA GLY A 170 -0.73 -1.13 -10.84
C GLY A 170 -0.60 0.39 -10.73
N ASP A 171 -1.72 1.14 -10.69
CA ASP A 171 -1.68 2.58 -10.44
C ASP A 171 -1.21 2.87 -9.01
N ILE A 172 -0.77 4.10 -8.75
CA ILE A 172 -0.29 4.55 -7.45
C ILE A 172 -1.35 5.46 -6.83
N VAL A 173 -1.78 5.15 -5.61
CA VAL A 173 -2.66 6.02 -4.82
C VAL A 173 -1.90 6.56 -3.60
N ILE A 174 -1.95 7.88 -3.42
CA ILE A 174 -1.27 8.59 -2.34
C ILE A 174 -2.33 9.25 -1.43
N PHE A 175 -2.22 8.98 -0.13
CA PHE A 175 -2.99 9.62 0.93
C PHE A 175 -2.12 10.65 1.68
N GLU A 176 -2.70 11.41 2.61
CA GLU A 176 -1.95 12.43 3.36
C GLU A 176 -0.66 11.89 4.01
N ASN A 177 -0.70 10.70 4.60
CA ASN A 177 0.46 10.11 5.30
C ASN A 177 0.71 8.64 4.92
N HIS A 178 0.20 8.22 3.76
CA HIS A 178 0.22 6.81 3.36
C HIS A 178 0.23 6.67 1.83
N ILE A 179 0.65 5.52 1.33
CA ILE A 179 0.73 5.24 -0.12
C ILE A 179 0.45 3.76 -0.38
N GLY A 180 -0.05 3.45 -1.57
CA GLY A 180 -0.34 2.08 -1.98
C GLY A 180 -0.39 1.92 -3.50
N ILE A 181 -0.49 0.67 -3.93
CA ILE A 181 -0.71 0.28 -5.33
C ILE A 181 -2.18 -0.10 -5.48
N VAL A 182 -2.85 0.44 -6.49
CA VAL A 182 -4.22 0.10 -6.85
C VAL A 182 -4.26 -1.37 -7.30
N SER A 183 -5.24 -2.12 -6.82
CA SER A 183 -5.46 -3.51 -7.22
C SER A 183 -6.34 -3.60 -8.46
N ASP A 184 -6.17 -4.68 -9.22
CA ASP A 184 -7.08 -5.20 -10.25
C ASP A 184 -8.38 -5.78 -9.66
N LYS A 185 -8.46 -5.94 -8.33
CA LYS A 185 -9.67 -6.37 -7.62
C LYS A 185 -10.59 -5.20 -7.29
N ARG A 186 -11.90 -5.45 -7.37
CA ARG A 186 -12.95 -4.45 -7.19
C ARG A 186 -14.04 -4.93 -6.24
N ASN A 187 -14.59 -4.00 -5.47
CA ASN A 187 -15.73 -4.28 -4.60
C ASN A 187 -17.03 -4.38 -5.41
N ASP A 188 -18.16 -4.57 -4.73
CA ASP A 188 -19.44 -4.77 -5.41
C ASP A 188 -19.88 -3.56 -6.27
N ASP A 189 -19.43 -2.36 -5.91
CA ASP A 189 -19.70 -1.09 -6.58
C ASP A 189 -18.64 -0.72 -7.64
N GLY A 190 -17.63 -1.58 -7.83
CA GLY A 190 -16.58 -1.39 -8.83
C GLY A 190 -15.39 -0.58 -8.35
N ILE A 191 -15.41 -0.12 -7.10
CA ILE A 191 -14.30 0.61 -6.49
C ILE A 191 -13.12 -0.34 -6.30
N ALA A 192 -11.94 0.10 -6.70
CA ALA A 192 -10.74 -0.72 -6.63
C ALA A 192 -10.27 -0.94 -5.18
N TYR A 193 -9.76 -2.14 -4.91
CA TYR A 193 -9.00 -2.41 -3.70
C TYR A 193 -7.62 -1.73 -3.79
N VAL A 194 -6.95 -1.63 -2.64
CA VAL A 194 -5.58 -1.11 -2.57
C VAL A 194 -4.67 -2.16 -1.93
N ILE A 195 -3.51 -2.40 -2.54
CA ILE A 195 -2.41 -3.18 -1.99
C ILE A 195 -1.48 -2.21 -1.24
N HIS A 196 -1.39 -2.34 0.08
CA HIS A 196 -0.65 -1.41 0.93
C HIS A 196 -0.16 -2.05 2.23
N HIS A 197 0.87 -1.45 2.84
CA HIS A 197 1.44 -1.89 4.12
C HIS A 197 1.25 -0.83 5.20
N ASN A 198 0.21 -1.00 6.01
CA ASN A 198 -0.29 0.06 6.90
C ASN A 198 0.21 -0.04 8.34
N GLY A 199 0.27 -1.23 8.92
CA GLY A 199 0.60 -1.34 10.35
C GLY A 199 0.47 -2.74 10.96
N PRO A 200 0.88 -2.90 12.24
CA PRO A 200 0.91 -4.21 12.91
C PRO A 200 -0.45 -4.86 13.16
N LEU A 201 -1.55 -4.10 13.06
CA LEU A 201 -2.91 -4.59 13.25
C LEU A 201 -3.65 -4.81 11.92
N GLN A 202 -2.97 -4.57 10.79
CA GLN A 202 -3.55 -4.75 9.46
C GLN A 202 -3.92 -6.21 9.22
N LYS A 203 -5.11 -6.45 8.66
CA LYS A 203 -5.63 -7.82 8.48
C LYS A 203 -5.19 -8.42 7.16
N SER A 204 -5.25 -7.64 6.09
CA SER A 204 -4.86 -8.02 4.73
C SER A 204 -3.98 -6.92 4.15
N TYR A 205 -3.02 -7.25 3.29
CA TYR A 205 -2.30 -6.21 2.54
C TYR A 205 -3.16 -5.61 1.43
N GLU A 206 -4.09 -6.40 0.89
CA GLU A 206 -5.07 -5.97 -0.11
C GLU A 206 -6.39 -5.70 0.62
N GLU A 207 -6.78 -4.43 0.72
CA GLU A 207 -7.96 -3.98 1.49
C GLU A 207 -8.83 -3.01 0.67
N ASP A 208 -10.15 -3.10 0.89
CA ASP A 208 -11.12 -2.13 0.39
C ASP A 208 -11.10 -0.92 1.33
N ILE A 209 -10.36 0.12 0.95
CA ILE A 209 -10.13 1.29 1.80
C ILE A 209 -10.54 2.60 1.15
N LEU A 210 -10.75 2.66 -0.16
CA LEU A 210 -10.91 3.93 -0.88
C LEU A 210 -12.12 4.72 -0.38
N GLU A 211 -13.27 4.06 -0.14
CA GLU A 211 -14.47 4.73 0.40
C GLU A 211 -14.37 5.05 1.89
N SER A 212 -13.45 4.41 2.61
CA SER A 212 -13.23 4.63 4.05
C SER A 212 -12.27 5.78 4.35
N ARG A 213 -11.70 6.40 3.32
CA ARG A 213 -10.68 7.44 3.41
C ARG A 213 -11.12 8.69 2.66
N ASP A 214 -10.90 9.84 3.28
CA ASP A 214 -11.22 11.17 2.75
C ASP A 214 -9.96 12.01 2.48
N ASP A 215 -8.79 11.38 2.55
CA ASP A 215 -7.48 12.04 2.55
C ASP A 215 -6.61 11.62 1.34
N ILE A 216 -7.23 11.23 0.22
CA ILE A 216 -6.53 10.99 -1.05
C ILE A 216 -5.97 12.33 -1.55
N THR A 217 -4.67 12.34 -1.81
CA THR A 217 -3.92 13.53 -2.28
C THR A 217 -3.39 13.38 -3.70
N GLY A 218 -3.33 12.15 -4.23
CA GLY A 218 -2.94 11.92 -5.60
C GLY A 218 -3.22 10.50 -6.08
N HIS A 219 -3.40 10.36 -7.39
CA HIS A 219 -3.56 9.11 -8.10
C HIS A 219 -2.76 9.22 -9.40
N TYR A 220 -1.85 8.27 -9.65
CA TYR A 220 -0.86 8.38 -10.71
C TYR A 220 -0.65 7.07 -11.44
N ARG A 221 -0.23 7.18 -12.71
CA ARG A 221 0.28 6.08 -13.51
C ARG A 221 1.69 6.39 -14.00
N ILE A 222 2.58 5.40 -13.99
CA ILE A 222 4.00 5.61 -14.31
C ILE A 222 4.21 5.85 -15.82
N SER A 223 3.53 5.10 -16.67
CA SER A 223 3.67 5.16 -18.13
C SER A 223 2.33 4.91 -18.84
N GLU A 224 2.15 5.51 -20.02
CA GLU A 224 1.00 5.29 -20.91
C GLU A 224 1.24 4.12 -21.88
#